data_AF-Q1ZB28-F1
#
_entry.id   AF-Q1ZB28-F1
#
_cell.length_a   1.000
_cell.length_b   1.000
_cell.length_c   1.000
_cell.angle_alpha   90.00
_cell.angle_beta   90.00
_cell.angle_gamma   90.00
#
_symmetry.space_group_name_H-M   'P 1'
#
loop_
_entity.id
_entity.type
_entity.pdbx_description
1 polymer ?
#
loop_
_entity_poly.entity_id
_entity_poly.type
_entity_poly.pdbx_seq_one_letter_code
_entity_poly.pdbx_strand_id
1 'polypeptide(L)'
;MTALKKGLFPILFSLKSFFYLSYPMLQLLCSLGIGIGLLLSVSSSDVKESSNIITVVFIFFSLSLVLFKQHYREILIWSDLRSNNVIYLH
;
A
#
# COMPACT_ATOMS: atom_id res chain seq x y z
N MET A 1 -6.07 1.88 -22.77
CA MET A 1 -4.89 1.52 -21.93
C MET A 1 -3.79 2.57 -21.95
N THR A 2 -3.43 3.15 -23.10
CA THR A 2 -2.30 4.10 -23.23
C THR A 2 -2.49 5.40 -22.44
N ALA A 3 -3.71 5.97 -22.41
CA ALA A 3 -4.02 7.16 -21.62
C ALA A 3 -3.86 6.93 -20.11
N LEU A 4 -4.28 5.75 -19.63
CA LEU A 4 -4.16 5.36 -18.21
C LEU A 4 -2.70 5.21 -17.79
N LYS A 5 -1.87 4.53 -18.58
CA LYS A 5 -0.41 4.44 -18.35
C LYS A 5 0.28 5.80 -18.36
N LYS A 6 -0.11 6.68 -19.29
CA LYS A 6 0.45 8.04 -19.43
C LYS A 6 0.16 8.92 -18.22
N GLY A 7 -0.97 8.73 -17.54
CA GLY A 7 -1.29 9.39 -16.28
C GLY A 7 -0.64 8.73 -15.06
N LEU A 8 -0.63 7.40 -15.00
CA LEU A 8 -0.10 6.64 -13.86
C LEU A 8 1.42 6.79 -13.69
N PHE A 9 2.18 6.76 -14.79
CA PHE A 9 3.64 6.83 -14.72
C PHE A 9 4.18 8.08 -14.02
N PRO A 10 3.80 9.33 -14.40
CA PRO A 10 4.31 10.53 -13.72
C PRO A 10 3.85 10.61 -12.26
N ILE A 11 2.65 10.13 -11.95
CA ILE A 11 2.11 10.08 -10.58
C ILE A 11 2.95 9.13 -9.73
N LEU A 12 3.14 7.90 -10.17
CA LEU A 12 3.97 6.91 -9.47
C LEU A 12 5.41 7.40 -9.37
N PHE A 13 6.01 7.87 -10.46
CA PHE A 13 7.38 8.36 -10.44
C PHE A 13 7.59 9.50 -9.43
N SER A 14 6.70 10.48 -9.40
CA SER A 14 6.73 11.60 -8.44
C SER A 14 6.51 11.14 -7.00
N LEU A 15 5.54 10.25 -6.78
CA LEU A 15 5.21 9.74 -5.45
C LEU A 15 6.19 8.70 -4.93
N LYS A 16 7.16 8.22 -5.72
CA LYS A 16 8.13 7.20 -5.28
C LYS A 16 8.78 7.57 -3.97
N SER A 17 9.45 8.72 -3.90
CA SER A 17 10.16 9.13 -2.68
C SER A 17 9.21 9.30 -1.49
N PHE A 18 8.04 9.87 -1.74
CA PHE A 18 7.00 10.04 -0.72
C PHE A 18 6.48 8.69 -0.21
N PHE A 19 6.27 7.72 -1.10
CA PHE A 19 5.81 6.39 -0.77
C PHE A 19 6.84 5.64 0.08
N TYR A 20 8.13 5.66 -0.28
CA TYR A 20 9.16 5.00 0.52
C TYR A 20 9.33 5.63 1.92
N LEU A 21 9.13 6.95 2.03
CA LEU A 21 9.17 7.65 3.31
C LEU A 21 7.93 7.40 4.17
N SER A 22 6.74 7.40 3.57
CA SER A 22 5.46 7.22 4.27
C SER A 22 5.13 5.75 4.57
N TYR A 23 5.68 4.81 3.80
CA TYR A 23 5.48 3.37 3.98
C TYR A 23 5.70 2.89 5.43
N PRO A 24 6.85 3.15 6.10
CA PRO A 24 7.05 2.70 7.47
C PRO A 24 6.01 3.29 8.43
N MET A 25 5.61 4.54 8.23
CA MET A 25 4.59 5.19 9.07
C MET A 25 3.21 4.56 8.87
N LEU A 26 2.82 4.27 7.63
CA LEU A 26 1.57 3.61 7.30
C LEU A 26 1.55 2.16 7.82
N GLN A 27 2.68 1.44 7.71
CA GLN A 27 2.79 0.07 8.21
C GLN A 27 2.70 0.02 9.74
N LEU A 28 3.34 0.96 10.44
CA LEU A 28 3.19 1.13 11.89
C LEU A 28 1.75 1.43 12.27
N LEU A 29 1.09 2.35 11.56
CA LEU A 29 -0.32 2.67 11.79
C LEU A 29 -1.21 1.43 11.61
N CYS A 30 -0.95 0.61 10.60
CA CYS A 30 -1.68 -0.65 10.42
C CYS A 30 -1.46 -1.61 11.58
N SER A 31 -0.21 -1.79 12.01
CA SER A 31 0.10 -2.67 13.14
C SER A 31 -0.57 -2.22 14.44
N LEU A 32 -0.65 -0.91 14.68
CA LEU A 32 -1.38 -0.32 15.80
C LEU A 32 -2.88 -0.57 15.68
N GLY A 33 -3.46 -0.35 14.49
CA GLY A 33 -4.89 -0.62 14.24
C GLY A 33 -5.27 -2.09 14.48
N ILE A 34 -4.41 -3.02 14.06
CA ILE A 34 -4.58 -4.47 14.33
C ILE A 34 -4.48 -4.74 15.83
N GLY A 35 -3.50 -4.17 16.52
CA GLY A 35 -3.35 -4.34 17.97
C GLY A 35 -4.57 -3.84 18.74
N ILE A 36 -5.09 -2.66 18.38
CA ILE A 36 -6.29 -2.08 18.98
C ILE A 36 -7.52 -2.96 18.71
N GLY A 37 -7.69 -3.43 17.47
CA GLY A 37 -8.77 -4.35 17.12
C GLY A 37 -8.68 -5.68 17.88
N LEU A 38 -7.49 -6.26 18.04
CA LEU A 38 -7.35 -7.48 18.85
C LEU A 38 -7.67 -7.23 20.33
N LEU A 39 -7.20 -6.12 20.91
CA LEU A 39 -7.50 -5.73 22.29
C LEU A 39 -9.01 -5.54 22.52
N LEU A 40 -9.69 -4.88 21.59
CA LEU A 40 -11.13 -4.65 21.65
C LEU A 40 -11.93 -5.95 21.45
N SER A 41 -11.43 -6.91 20.66
CA SER A 41 -12.08 -8.20 20.46
C SER A 41 -12.00 -9.13 21.69
N VAL A 42 -11.02 -8.92 22.57
CA VAL A 42 -10.91 -9.63 23.87
C VAL A 42 -11.79 -8.99 24.94
N SER A 43 -12.13 -7.70 24.79
CA SER A 43 -13.04 -7.01 25.71
C SER A 43 -14.47 -7.55 25.60
N SER A 44 -15.15 -7.69 26.74
CA SER A 44 -16.54 -8.20 26.85
C SER A 44 -17.60 -7.18 26.42
N SER A 45 -17.26 -6.28 25.51
CA SER A 45 -18.12 -5.17 25.09
C SER A 45 -18.87 -5.47 23.79
N ASP A 46 -20.04 -4.85 23.61
CA ASP A 46 -20.90 -4.93 22.41
C ASP A 46 -20.21 -4.49 21.10
N VAL A 47 -18.97 -4.02 21.16
CA VAL A 47 -18.15 -3.59 20.01
C VAL A 47 -17.34 -4.72 19.36
N LYS A 48 -17.54 -5.98 19.77
CA LYS A 48 -16.78 -7.14 19.25
C LYS A 48 -16.89 -7.32 17.73
N GLU A 49 -18.07 -7.08 17.16
CA GLU A 49 -18.27 -7.17 15.70
C GLU A 49 -17.51 -6.05 14.97
N SER A 50 -17.67 -4.80 15.42
CA SER A 50 -16.94 -3.65 14.86
C SER A 50 -15.43 -3.81 14.99
N SER A 51 -14.98 -4.38 16.10
CA SER A 51 -13.57 -4.67 16.36
C SER A 51 -12.97 -5.67 15.35
N ASN A 52 -13.71 -6.74 15.05
CA ASN A 52 -13.28 -7.71 14.04
C ASN A 52 -13.20 -7.07 12.65
N ILE A 53 -14.19 -6.24 12.28
CA ILE A 53 -14.18 -5.52 11.00
C ILE A 53 -12.95 -4.60 10.90
N ILE A 54 -12.70 -3.80 11.94
CA ILE A 54 -11.54 -2.89 11.99
C ILE A 54 -10.23 -3.68 11.83
N THR A 55 -10.09 -4.80 12.54
CA THR A 55 -8.91 -5.66 12.47
C THR A 55 -8.69 -6.19 11.05
N VAL A 56 -9.74 -6.72 10.42
CA VAL A 56 -9.67 -7.24 9.05
C VAL A 56 -9.30 -6.14 8.04
N VAL A 57 -9.88 -4.95 8.18
CA VAL A 57 -9.56 -3.80 7.31
C VAL A 57 -8.09 -3.42 7.43
N PHE A 58 -7.55 -3.32 8.64
CA PHE A 58 -6.13 -2.98 8.82
C PHE A 58 -5.19 -4.10 8.35
N ILE A 59 -5.55 -5.38 8.52
CA ILE A 59 -4.80 -6.51 7.96
C ILE A 59 -4.76 -6.41 6.43
N PHE A 60 -5.92 -6.23 5.80
CA PHE A 60 -6.04 -6.14 4.35
C PHE A 60 -5.28 -4.94 3.79
N PHE A 61 -5.38 -3.78 4.46
CA PHE A 61 -4.65 -2.58 4.07
C PHE A 61 -3.12 -2.75 4.23
N SER A 62 -2.68 -3.41 5.31
CA SER A 62 -1.27 -3.73 5.52
C SER A 62 -0.72 -4.67 4.44
N LEU A 63 -1.43 -5.75 4.13
CA LEU A 63 -1.08 -6.67 3.03
C LEU A 63 -1.01 -5.93 1.70
N SER A 64 -1.99 -5.06 1.43
CA SER A 64 -2.02 -4.25 0.22
C SER A 64 -0.79 -3.34 0.12
N LEU A 65 -0.38 -2.69 1.22
CA LEU A 65 0.84 -1.87 1.25
C LEU A 65 2.10 -2.68 0.99
N VAL A 66 2.20 -3.90 1.54
CA VAL A 66 3.34 -4.80 1.31
C VAL A 66 3.42 -5.20 -0.15
N LEU A 67 2.31 -5.66 -0.74
CA LEU A 67 2.24 -6.03 -2.16
C LEU A 67 2.57 -4.83 -3.05
N PHE A 68 2.01 -3.65 -2.74
CA PHE A 68 2.27 -2.44 -3.50
C PHE A 68 3.74 -2.05 -3.45
N LYS A 69 4.41 -2.20 -2.29
CA LYS A 69 5.86 -1.97 -2.17
C LYS A 69 6.68 -2.99 -2.96
N GLN A 70 6.33 -4.27 -2.88
CA GLN A 70 7.03 -5.36 -3.58
C GLN A 70 6.94 -5.18 -5.10
N HIS A 71 5.74 -4.93 -5.62
CA HIS A 71 5.48 -4.78 -7.05
C HIS A 71 5.63 -3.34 -7.56
N TYR A 72 6.01 -2.38 -6.70
CA TYR A 72 6.08 -0.96 -7.06
C TYR A 72 6.92 -0.72 -8.32
N ARG A 73 8.09 -1.37 -8.37
CA ARG A 73 9.02 -1.26 -9.50
C ARG A 73 8.45 -1.87 -10.77
N GLU A 74 7.77 -3.01 -10.67
CA GLU A 74 7.13 -3.68 -11.81
C GLU A 74 5.98 -2.84 -12.36
N ILE A 75 5.17 -2.24 -11.49
CA ILE A 75 4.07 -1.32 -11.86
C ILE A 75 4.64 -0.07 -12.54
N LEU A 76 5.76 0.47 -12.02
CA LEU A 76 6.45 1.61 -12.63
C LEU A 76 6.95 1.27 -14.04
N ILE A 77 7.61 0.12 -14.22
CA ILE A 77 8.11 -0.34 -15.53
C ILE A 77 6.95 -0.62 -16.49
N TRP A 78 5.87 -1.24 -16.01
CA TRP A 78 4.69 -1.51 -16.83
C TRP A 78 3.96 -0.24 -17.29
N SER A 79 3.97 0.80 -16.45
CA SER A 79 3.40 2.12 -16.78
C SER A 79 4.32 2.98 -17.65
N ASP A 80 5.61 2.65 -17.73
CA ASP A 80 6.56 3.34 -18.59
C ASP A 80 6.28 3.07 -20.08
N LEU A 81 5.72 4.07 -20.75
CA LEU A 81 5.47 4.07 -22.18
C LEU A 81 6.75 4.29 -23.01
N ARG A 82 7.89 4.61 -22.37
CA ARG A 82 9.20 4.76 -23.02
C ARG A 82 9.95 3.44 -23.17
N SER A 83 9.46 2.32 -22.62
CA SER A 83 10.16 1.03 -22.61
C SER A 83 10.44 0.38 -23.99
N ASN A 84 10.09 1.03 -25.10
CA ASN A 84 10.64 0.69 -26.41
C ASN A 84 12.09 1.18 -26.62
N ASN A 85 12.64 1.99 -25.70
CA ASN A 85 14.06 2.29 -25.64
C ASN A 85 14.59 1.82 -24.27
N VAL A 86 15.42 0.79 -24.32
CA VAL A 86 16.13 0.20 -23.17
C VAL A 86 16.96 1.29 -22.49
N ILE A 87 16.51 1.80 -21.35
CA ILE A 87 17.34 2.63 -20.47
C ILE A 87 17.99 1.69 -19.46
N TYR A 88 19.26 1.37 -19.69
CA TYR A 88 20.11 0.70 -18.71
C TYR A 88 20.28 1.63 -17.50
N LEU A 89 19.71 1.25 -16.36
CA LEU A 89 20.03 1.82 -15.06
C LEU A 89 21.28 1.11 -14.55
N HIS A 90 22.42 1.79 -14.65
CA HIS A 90 23.68 1.38 -14.03
C HIS A 90 23.75 1.87 -12.57
#